data_AF-A0A0N8PT44-F1
#
_entry.id   AF-A0A0N8PT44-F1
#
_cell.length_a   1.000
_cell.length_b   1.000
_cell.length_c   1.000
_cell.angle_alpha   90.00
_cell.angle_beta   90.00
_cell.angle_gamma   90.00
#
_symmetry.space_group_name_H-M   'P 1'
#
loop_
_entity.id
_entity.type
_entity.pdbx_description
1 polymer ?
#
loop_
_entity_poly.entity_id
_entity_poly.type
_entity_poly.pdbx_seq_one_letter_code
_entity_poly.pdbx_strand_id
1 'polypeptide(L)'
;MRRISVALVVLALLLVIAASAIMLPKVSITSGVEQYSGEERTFAAYALKQTDLLVGGSIEPLMIVARHVDEIQRTGDQGSCGYEPFLVNHQYQATVKLYTFFGQEYGFVSVDCSDAHIRRN
;
A
#
# COMPACT_ATOMS: atom_id res chain seq x y z
N MET A 1 -22.06 36.62 -25.39
CA MET A 1 -21.27 36.00 -24.30
C MET A 1 -22.16 35.88 -23.07
N ARG A 2 -22.58 34.67 -22.69
CA ARG A 2 -23.47 34.46 -21.52
C ARG A 2 -22.65 34.75 -20.25
N ARG A 3 -23.10 35.70 -19.44
CA ARG A 3 -22.51 36.00 -18.13
C ARG A 3 -22.74 34.78 -17.24
N ILE A 4 -21.70 33.99 -17.00
CA ILE A 4 -21.75 32.91 -16.02
C ILE A 4 -21.97 33.59 -14.66
N SER A 5 -23.05 33.22 -13.98
CA SER A 5 -23.35 33.76 -12.65
C SER A 5 -22.21 33.40 -11.69
N VAL A 6 -21.77 34.35 -10.88
CA VAL A 6 -20.71 34.14 -9.88
C VAL A 6 -20.99 32.91 -9.01
N ALA A 7 -22.25 32.65 -8.68
CA ALA A 7 -22.69 31.46 -7.95
C ALA A 7 -22.32 30.13 -8.65
N LEU A 8 -22.39 30.07 -9.98
CA LEU A 8 -22.02 28.89 -10.77
C LEU A 8 -20.52 28.64 -10.73
N VAL A 9 -19.72 29.72 -10.74
CA VAL A 9 -18.26 29.64 -10.58
C VAL A 9 -17.89 29.15 -9.19
N VAL A 10 -18.54 29.68 -8.15
CA VAL A 10 -18.32 29.26 -6.76
C VAL A 10 -18.71 27.80 -6.55
N LEU A 11 -19.84 27.36 -7.10
CA LEU A 11 -20.28 25.96 -7.03
C LEU A 11 -19.29 25.01 -7.72
N ALA A 12 -18.82 25.37 -8.92
CA ALA A 12 -17.81 24.60 -9.62
C ALA A 12 -16.50 24.52 -8.83
N LEU A 13 -16.07 25.62 -8.20
CA LEU A 13 -14.87 25.65 -7.36
C LEU A 13 -15.01 24.72 -6.13
N LEU A 14 -16.16 24.77 -5.45
CA LEU A 14 -16.46 23.88 -4.32
C LEU A 14 -16.45 22.41 -4.72
N LEU A 15 -16.99 22.06 -5.89
CA LEU A 15 -16.95 20.70 -6.41
C LEU A 15 -15.52 20.24 -6.70
N VAL A 16 -14.67 21.10 -7.26
CA VAL A 16 -13.25 20.79 -7.50
C VAL A 16 -12.50 20.58 -6.18
N ILE A 17 -12.74 21.43 -5.17
CA ILE A 17 -12.12 21.30 -3.84
C ILE A 17 -12.57 20.01 -3.15
N ALA A 18 -13.87 19.68 -3.22
CA ALA A 18 -14.39 18.44 -2.65
C ALA A 18 -13.81 17.20 -3.36
N ALA A 19 -13.74 17.23 -4.70
CA ALA A 19 -13.16 16.14 -5.47
C ALA A 19 -11.66 15.96 -5.19
N SER A 20 -10.90 17.05 -5.06
CA SER A 20 -9.47 16.98 -4.74
C SER A 20 -9.23 16.46 -3.32
N ALA A 21 -10.02 16.87 -2.34
CA ALA A 21 -9.93 16.37 -0.96
C ALA A 21 -10.15 14.85 -0.87
N ILE A 22 -10.98 14.28 -1.74
CA ILE A 22 -11.25 12.84 -1.81
C ILE A 22 -10.15 12.09 -2.57
N MET A 23 -9.59 12.68 -3.63
CA MET A 23 -8.59 12.04 -4.50
C MET A 23 -7.16 12.11 -3.92
N LEU A 24 -6.80 13.20 -3.24
CA LEU A 24 -5.44 13.47 -2.74
C LEU A 24 -4.87 12.36 -1.83
N PRO A 25 -5.60 11.80 -0.84
CA PRO A 25 -5.06 10.79 0.06
C PRO A 25 -4.67 9.50 -0.68
N LYS A 26 -5.43 9.13 -1.71
CA LYS A 26 -5.19 7.91 -2.49
C LYS A 26 -3.94 7.98 -3.35
N VAL A 27 -3.58 9.17 -3.84
CA VAL A 27 -2.43 9.34 -4.75
C VAL A 27 -1.13 9.50 -3.98
N SER A 28 -1.19 9.89 -2.70
CA SER A 28 0.02 10.16 -1.91
C SER A 28 0.69 8.92 -1.31
N ILE A 29 -0.02 7.79 -1.19
CA ILE A 29 0.52 6.58 -0.56
C ILE A 29 1.05 5.67 -1.67
N THR A 30 2.35 5.74 -1.91
CA THR A 30 3.04 4.86 -2.86
C THR A 30 3.25 3.48 -2.26
N SER A 31 3.57 2.51 -3.11
CA SER A 31 3.78 1.12 -2.70
C SER A 31 4.97 0.95 -1.74
N GLY A 32 5.92 1.88 -1.76
CA GLY A 32 7.18 1.79 -1.01
C GLY A 32 8.20 0.85 -1.64
N VAL A 33 7.83 0.07 -2.66
CA VAL A 33 8.74 -0.84 -3.37
C VAL A 33 9.86 -0.09 -4.07
N GLU A 34 9.58 1.12 -4.54
CA GLU A 34 10.50 1.93 -5.35
C GLU A 34 11.73 2.40 -4.57
N GLN A 35 11.68 2.36 -3.23
CA GLN A 35 12.81 2.74 -2.38
C GLN A 35 13.89 1.65 -2.27
N TYR A 36 13.59 0.42 -2.68
CA TYR A 36 14.50 -0.72 -2.63
C TYR A 36 15.11 -1.05 -3.99
N SER A 37 16.21 -1.80 -3.98
CA SER A 37 16.89 -2.25 -5.19
C SER A 37 17.23 -3.74 -5.14
N GLY A 38 17.48 -4.36 -6.30
CA GLY A 38 17.87 -5.77 -6.38
C GLY A 38 16.84 -6.73 -5.77
N GLU A 39 17.31 -7.68 -4.96
CA GLU A 39 16.45 -8.68 -4.32
C GLU A 39 15.49 -8.09 -3.28
N GLU A 40 15.89 -7.06 -2.55
CA GLU A 40 15.01 -6.40 -1.57
C GLU A 40 13.77 -5.85 -2.26
N ARG A 41 13.91 -5.29 -3.47
CA ARG A 41 12.78 -4.83 -4.28
C ARG A 41 11.88 -5.98 -4.71
N THR A 42 12.45 -7.12 -5.08
CA THR A 42 11.70 -8.32 -5.44
C THR A 42 10.90 -8.83 -4.25
N PHE A 43 11.52 -8.87 -3.06
CA PHE A 43 10.85 -9.26 -1.82
C PHE A 43 9.80 -8.22 -1.37
N ALA A 44 10.04 -6.92 -1.59
CA ALA A 44 9.04 -5.87 -1.34
C ALA A 44 7.76 -6.12 -2.16
N ALA A 45 7.92 -6.44 -3.44
CA ALA A 45 6.81 -6.76 -4.34
C ALA A 45 6.11 -8.06 -3.93
N TYR A 46 6.86 -9.07 -3.48
CA TYR A 46 6.30 -10.29 -2.89
C TYR A 46 5.43 -9.98 -1.67
N ALA A 47 5.95 -9.20 -0.73
CA ALA A 47 5.27 -8.87 0.53
C ALA A 47 3.95 -8.12 0.28
N LEU A 48 3.93 -7.18 -0.67
CA LEU A 48 2.68 -6.56 -1.11
C LEU A 48 1.72 -7.59 -1.69
N LYS A 49 2.20 -8.47 -2.58
CA LYS A 49 1.34 -9.47 -3.21
C LYS A 49 0.72 -10.43 -2.19
N GLN A 50 1.48 -10.86 -1.18
CA GLN A 50 0.96 -11.68 -0.08
C GLN A 50 -0.08 -10.92 0.75
N THR A 51 0.19 -9.65 1.04
CA THR A 51 -0.76 -8.78 1.72
C THR A 51 -2.06 -8.65 0.94
N ASP A 52 -2.01 -8.57 -0.39
CA ASP A 52 -3.21 -8.53 -1.25
C ASP A 52 -4.06 -9.79 -1.11
N LEU A 53 -3.43 -10.97 -1.06
CA LEU A 53 -4.10 -12.25 -0.91
C LEU A 53 -4.75 -12.38 0.47
N LEU A 54 -4.04 -11.98 1.51
CA LEU A 54 -4.53 -11.97 2.89
C LEU A 54 -5.72 -11.04 3.07
N VAL A 55 -5.62 -9.80 2.58
CA VAL A 55 -6.69 -8.81 2.69
C VAL A 55 -7.87 -9.17 1.78
N GLY A 56 -7.63 -9.75 0.60
CA GLY A 56 -8.66 -10.16 -0.35
C GLY A 56 -9.54 -11.33 0.10
N GLY A 57 -9.09 -12.13 1.07
CA GLY A 57 -9.88 -13.22 1.66
C GLY A 57 -10.83 -12.81 2.80
N SER A 58 -10.79 -11.53 3.21
CA SER A 58 -11.57 -10.99 4.34
C SER A 58 -12.68 -10.04 3.85
N ILE A 59 -13.58 -9.62 4.74
CA ILE A 59 -14.58 -8.54 4.51
C ILE A 59 -13.95 -7.16 4.81
N GLU A 60 -12.74 -7.17 5.36
CA GLU A 60 -11.87 -6.00 5.62
C GLU A 60 -11.37 -5.19 4.38
N PRO A 61 -11.37 -5.68 3.12
CA PRO A 61 -10.91 -4.88 1.98
C PRO A 61 -11.78 -3.67 1.68
N LEU A 62 -12.97 -3.54 2.29
CA LEU A 62 -13.77 -2.31 2.18
C LEU A 62 -13.13 -1.12 2.90
N MET A 63 -12.30 -1.37 3.91
CA MET A 63 -11.65 -0.32 4.70
C MET A 63 -10.21 -0.08 4.26
N ILE A 64 -9.48 -1.10 3.79
CA ILE A 64 -8.07 -1.00 3.39
C ILE A 64 -7.97 -0.70 1.89
N VAL A 65 -7.41 0.46 1.55
CA VAL A 65 -7.43 0.98 0.17
C VAL A 65 -6.03 1.27 -0.37
N ALA A 66 -5.04 1.39 0.51
CA ALA A 66 -3.64 1.55 0.16
C ALA A 66 -2.73 0.72 1.08
N ARG A 67 -1.55 0.38 0.58
CA ARG A 67 -0.55 -0.48 1.23
C ARG A 67 0.83 0.11 0.95
N HIS A 68 1.70 0.13 1.94
CA HIS A 68 3.06 0.65 1.82
C HIS A 68 4.05 -0.30 2.49
N VAL A 69 5.10 -0.68 1.78
CA VAL A 69 6.23 -1.38 2.38
C VAL A 69 7.06 -0.36 3.16
N ASP A 70 6.99 -0.42 4.49
CA ASP A 70 7.65 0.52 5.38
C ASP A 70 9.11 0.12 5.64
N GLU A 71 9.34 -1.17 5.84
CA GLU A 71 10.65 -1.70 6.17
C GLU A 71 10.88 -3.09 5.57
N ILE A 72 12.11 -3.35 5.15
CA ILE A 72 12.62 -4.67 4.80
C ILE A 72 13.89 -4.90 5.60
N GLN A 73 13.95 -6.02 6.29
CA GLN A 73 15.11 -6.47 7.04
C GLN A 73 15.55 -7.83 6.50
N ARG A 74 16.86 -7.97 6.25
CA ARG A 74 17.46 -9.27 5.96
C ARG A 74 17.64 -10.04 7.27
N THR A 75 17.00 -11.19 7.39
CA THR A 75 17.01 -12.02 8.61
C THR A 75 17.98 -13.19 8.52
N GLY A 76 18.49 -13.50 7.32
CA GLY A 76 19.46 -14.57 7.12
C GLY A 76 20.14 -14.56 5.76
N ASP A 77 21.34 -15.13 5.72
CA ASP A 77 22.22 -15.14 4.53
C ASP A 77 22.02 -16.34 3.61
N GLN A 78 21.29 -17.36 4.05
CA GLN A 78 21.07 -18.59 3.29
C GLN A 78 19.60 -19.01 3.37
N GLY A 79 18.98 -19.21 2.20
CA GLY A 79 17.59 -19.66 2.07
C GLY A 79 17.04 -19.38 0.68
N SER A 80 15.78 -19.71 0.44
CA SER A 80 15.03 -19.20 -0.69
C SER A 80 13.64 -18.82 -0.21
N CYS A 81 13.14 -17.67 -0.66
CA CYS A 81 11.85 -17.14 -0.23
C CYS A 81 11.01 -16.72 -1.43
N GLY A 82 9.70 -16.92 -1.32
CA GLY A 82 8.74 -16.60 -2.36
C GLY A 82 8.63 -17.66 -3.46
N TYR A 83 8.02 -17.28 -4.56
CA TYR A 83 7.78 -18.10 -5.74
C TYR A 83 7.98 -17.23 -6.99
N GLU A 84 8.33 -17.80 -8.14
CA GLU A 84 8.52 -17.01 -9.36
C GLU A 84 7.26 -16.19 -9.72
N PRO A 85 7.39 -14.89 -10.07
CA PRO A 85 8.62 -14.15 -10.37
C PRO A 85 9.28 -13.45 -9.16
N PHE A 86 8.82 -13.72 -7.94
CA PHE A 86 9.27 -13.08 -6.71
C PHE A 86 10.23 -13.93 -5.86
N LEU A 87 10.93 -14.86 -6.50
CA LEU A 87 11.89 -15.72 -5.81
C LEU A 87 13.16 -14.93 -5.45
N VAL A 88 13.58 -15.02 -4.18
CA VAL A 88 14.82 -14.41 -3.66
C VAL A 88 15.69 -15.45 -2.97
N ASN A 89 17.01 -15.22 -2.92
CA ASN A 89 17.99 -16.19 -2.38
C ASN A 89 18.43 -15.91 -0.94
N HIS A 90 17.85 -14.90 -0.30
CA HIS A 90 18.14 -14.56 1.09
C HIS A 90 16.84 -14.50 1.88
N GLN A 91 16.97 -14.64 3.21
CA GLN A 91 15.82 -14.53 4.08
C GLN A 91 15.57 -13.07 4.43
N TYR A 92 14.32 -12.66 4.25
CA TYR A 92 13.87 -11.31 4.53
C TYR A 92 12.60 -11.33 5.37
N GLN A 93 12.38 -10.23 6.06
CA GLN A 93 11.14 -9.88 6.72
C GLN A 93 10.74 -8.47 6.25
N ALA A 94 9.48 -8.30 5.88
CA ALA A 94 8.93 -7.03 5.44
C ALA A 94 7.77 -6.62 6.34
N THR A 95 7.69 -5.33 6.63
CA THR A 95 6.56 -4.71 7.31
C THR A 95 5.76 -3.90 6.30
N VAL A 96 4.52 -4.31 6.05
CA VAL A 96 3.59 -3.65 5.13
C VAL A 96 2.53 -2.92 5.95
N LYS A 97 2.54 -1.59 5.92
CA LYS A 97 1.50 -0.76 6.54
C LYS A 97 0.25 -0.73 5.66
N LEU A 98 -0.91 -0.85 6.31
CA LEU A 98 -2.22 -0.83 5.69
C LEU A 98 -2.88 0.52 5.98
N TYR A 99 -3.44 1.15 4.95
CA TYR A 99 -4.07 2.46 5.07
C TYR A 99 -5.51 2.44 4.62
N THR A 100 -6.32 3.23 5.32
CA THR A 100 -7.72 3.43 4.99
C THR A 100 -7.91 4.40 3.83
N PHE A 101 -9.15 4.56 3.37
CA PHE A 101 -9.52 5.52 2.33
C PHE A 101 -9.09 6.96 2.67
N PHE A 102 -9.10 7.30 3.96
CA PHE A 102 -8.74 8.62 4.47
C PHE A 102 -7.23 8.76 4.73
N GLY A 103 -6.42 7.77 4.34
CA GLY A 103 -4.98 7.76 4.58
C GLY A 103 -4.58 7.52 6.04
N GLN A 104 -5.52 7.10 6.90
CA GLN A 104 -5.21 6.71 8.28
C GLN A 104 -4.62 5.30 8.30
N GLU A 105 -3.56 5.10 9.08
CA GLU A 105 -2.97 3.78 9.30
C GLU A 105 -3.98 2.88 10.03
N TYR A 106 -4.33 1.75 9.40
CA TYR A 106 -5.24 0.75 9.94
C TYR A 106 -4.50 -0.31 10.76
N GLY A 107 -3.28 -0.65 10.34
CA GLY A 107 -2.46 -1.68 10.97
C GLY A 107 -1.31 -2.08 10.06
N PHE A 108 -0.66 -3.21 10.34
CA PHE A 108 0.47 -3.70 9.56
C PHE A 108 0.45 -5.22 9.37
N VAL A 109 1.09 -5.67 8.30
CA VAL A 109 1.32 -7.09 8.01
C VAL A 109 2.81 -7.32 8.04
N SER A 110 3.24 -8.29 8.84
CA SER A 110 4.62 -8.78 8.79
C SER A 110 4.64 -9.99 7.87
N VAL A 111 5.41 -9.89 6.79
CA VAL A 111 5.62 -10.98 5.84
C VAL A 111 7.04 -11.47 6.00
N ASP A 112 7.20 -12.74 6.33
CA ASP A 112 8.49 -13.41 6.33
C ASP A 112 8.50 -14.54 5.28
N CYS A 113 9.63 -15.25 5.17
CA CYS A 113 9.82 -16.30 4.20
C CYS A 113 8.98 -17.57 4.44
N SER A 114 8.48 -17.76 5.65
CA SER A 114 7.81 -18.98 6.09
C SER A 114 6.31 -18.77 6.24
N ASP A 115 5.90 -17.56 6.64
CA ASP A 115 4.53 -17.22 6.96
C ASP A 115 4.25 -15.72 6.76
N ALA A 116 2.97 -15.36 6.68
CA ALA A 116 2.53 -13.98 6.61
C ALA A 116 1.48 -13.72 7.71
N HIS A 117 1.82 -12.81 8.63
CA HIS A 117 1.03 -12.55 9.83
C HIS A 117 0.50 -11.11 9.84
N ILE A 118 -0.82 -10.96 10.00
CA ILE A 118 -1.46 -9.66 10.16
C ILE A 118 -1.45 -9.28 11.64
N ARG A 119 -0.93 -8.09 11.97
CA ARG A 119 -1.04 -7.48 13.30
C ARG A 119 -1.80 -6.17 13.21
N ARG A 120 -2.90 -6.10 13.96
CA ARG A 120 -3.75 -4.91 14.04
C ARG A 120 -3.28 -4.05 15.20
N ASN A 121 -3.31 -2.72 15.03
CA ASN A 121 -3.20 -1.79 16.15
C ASN A 121 -4.45 -1.83 17.02
#